data_AF-F4RMW0-F1
#
_entry.id   AF-F4RMW0-F1
#
_cell.length_a   1.000
_cell.length_b   1.000
_cell.length_c   1.000
_cell.angle_alpha   90.00
_cell.angle_beta   90.00
_cell.angle_gamma   90.00
#
_symmetry.space_group_name_H-M   'P 1'
#
loop_
_entity.id
_entity.type
_entity.pdbx_description
1 polymer ?
#
loop_
_entity_poly.entity_id
_entity_poly.type
_entity_poly.pdbx_seq_one_letter_code
_entity_poly.pdbx_strand_id
1 'polypeptide(L)'
;MVIEEEPNRTTGRTESKKTSVLEGLCVRLREDHGLSAKQFFQNFMASKEGSIIIRRKQWISPTGWKSTRGLLDSIKQLVDDENTAEARHDWQEWVLQQAIEIVNTQKTPRRNTATKKSAYVNATKLEDTFFNGSEENRRNAMLKDSMNFMWRLIEAKLEYSHHDQLSKDFDTDEADPEDSSSDFEGEFENELDDPDKDPTEHVEGRIKFRKTGSKKDSSSDVKEIGLIACDCSR
;
A
#
# COMPACT_ATOMS: atom_id res chain seq x y z
N MET A 1 32.97 14.33 -37.73
CA MET A 1 33.78 14.69 -36.54
C MET A 1 33.25 13.85 -35.40
N VAL A 2 33.84 12.66 -35.20
CA VAL A 2 33.43 11.74 -34.13
C VAL A 2 34.18 12.20 -32.89
N ILE A 3 33.46 12.71 -31.90
CA ILE A 3 34.02 12.99 -30.58
C ILE A 3 33.97 11.65 -29.85
N GLU A 4 35.10 10.96 -29.82
CA GLU A 4 35.29 9.84 -28.90
C GLU A 4 35.37 10.43 -27.48
N GLU A 5 34.33 10.21 -26.67
CA GLU A 5 34.40 10.46 -25.23
C GLU A 5 35.33 9.41 -24.60
N GLU A 6 36.51 9.86 -24.15
CA GLU A 6 37.40 9.03 -23.33
C GLU A 6 36.74 8.68 -21.98
N PRO A 7 36.80 7.41 -21.53
CA PRO A 7 36.29 7.04 -20.21
C PRO A 7 37.18 7.62 -19.09
N ASN A 8 36.53 8.33 -18.17
CA ASN A 8 37.10 9.03 -17.03
C ASN A 8 37.93 8.12 -16.10
N ARG A 9 39.26 8.09 -16.27
CA ARG A 9 40.23 7.28 -15.49
C ARG A 9 40.21 7.54 -13.98
N THR A 10 39.66 8.67 -13.54
CA THR A 10 39.67 9.11 -12.14
C THR A 10 38.65 8.37 -11.27
N THR A 11 37.51 7.99 -11.84
CA THR A 11 36.42 7.29 -11.12
C THR A 11 36.80 5.84 -10.77
N GLY A 12 37.49 5.15 -11.68
CA GLY A 12 37.96 3.77 -11.45
C GLY A 12 38.96 3.65 -10.29
N ARG A 13 39.85 4.65 -10.12
CA ARG A 13 40.83 4.65 -9.02
C ARG A 13 40.20 4.88 -7.65
N THR A 14 39.12 5.65 -7.57
CA THR A 14 38.39 5.88 -6.31
C THR A 14 37.54 4.68 -5.93
N GLU A 15 36.91 4.00 -6.88
CA GLU A 15 36.12 2.80 -6.61
C GLU A 15 37.01 1.62 -6.19
N SER A 16 38.15 1.42 -6.86
CA SER A 16 39.13 0.38 -6.51
C SER A 16 39.72 0.55 -5.10
N LYS A 17 39.86 1.80 -4.61
CA LYS A 17 40.27 2.04 -3.22
C LYS A 17 39.17 1.71 -2.23
N LYS A 18 37.90 2.03 -2.53
CA LYS A 18 36.76 1.73 -1.66
C LYS A 18 36.57 0.22 -1.51
N THR A 19 36.67 -0.53 -2.60
CA THR A 19 36.53 -1.99 -2.58
C THR A 19 37.61 -2.65 -1.72
N SER A 20 38.87 -2.24 -1.88
CA SER A 20 39.98 -2.74 -1.05
C SER A 20 39.78 -2.46 0.45
N VAL A 21 39.25 -1.28 0.80
CA VAL A 21 38.95 -0.95 2.21
C VAL A 21 37.81 -1.81 2.75
N LEU A 22 36.74 -2.02 1.98
CA LEU A 22 35.61 -2.87 2.38
C LEU A 22 36.04 -4.32 2.61
N GLU A 23 36.87 -4.85 1.72
CA GLU A 23 37.44 -6.19 1.84
C GLU A 23 38.27 -6.32 3.12
N GLY A 24 39.21 -5.39 3.36
CA GLY A 24 40.05 -5.40 4.57
C GLY A 24 39.25 -5.24 5.88
N LEU A 25 38.12 -4.53 5.85
CA LEU A 25 37.20 -4.46 6.99
C LEU A 25 36.46 -5.78 7.22
N CYS A 26 35.98 -6.43 6.15
CA CYS A 26 35.30 -7.72 6.27
C CYS A 26 36.23 -8.82 6.80
N VAL A 27 37.49 -8.82 6.36
CA VAL A 27 38.52 -9.74 6.86
C VAL A 27 38.73 -9.53 8.37
N ARG A 28 38.97 -8.28 8.80
CA ARG A 28 39.16 -7.97 10.23
C ARG A 28 37.97 -8.31 11.10
N LEU A 29 36.73 -8.03 10.63
CA LEU A 29 35.52 -8.42 11.37
C LEU A 29 35.46 -9.93 11.61
N ARG A 30 35.91 -10.72 10.64
CA ARG A 30 35.93 -12.18 10.73
C ARG A 30 37.06 -12.68 11.63
N GLU A 31 38.27 -12.18 11.44
CA GLU A 31 39.47 -12.66 12.13
C GLU A 31 39.53 -12.20 13.60
N ASP A 32 39.28 -10.92 13.86
CA ASP A 32 39.43 -10.32 15.20
C ASP A 32 38.21 -10.56 16.09
N HIS A 33 37.02 -10.70 15.48
CA HIS A 33 35.75 -10.71 16.19
C HIS A 33 34.84 -11.89 15.87
N GLY A 34 35.20 -12.76 14.91
CA GLY A 34 34.37 -13.90 14.52
C GLY A 34 33.02 -13.51 13.91
N LEU A 35 32.87 -12.26 13.44
CA LEU A 35 31.61 -11.74 12.90
C LEU A 35 31.63 -11.68 11.38
N SER A 36 30.56 -12.16 10.74
CA SER A 36 30.31 -11.85 9.34
C SER A 36 29.83 -10.40 9.17
N ALA A 37 30.01 -9.83 7.98
CA ALA A 37 29.49 -8.50 7.65
C ALA A 37 27.96 -8.39 7.86
N LYS A 38 27.22 -9.47 7.55
CA LYS A 38 25.77 -9.57 7.81
C LYS A 38 25.45 -9.46 9.30
N GLN A 39 26.11 -10.25 10.14
CA GLN A 39 25.89 -10.23 11.59
C GLN A 39 26.31 -8.89 12.20
N PHE A 40 27.44 -8.33 11.76
CA PHE A 40 27.86 -7.00 12.17
C PHE A 40 26.78 -5.98 11.85
N PHE A 41 26.27 -5.95 10.62
CA PHE A 41 25.25 -5.00 10.21
C PHE A 41 23.93 -5.18 11.00
N GLN A 42 23.46 -6.41 11.16
CA GLN A 42 22.26 -6.72 11.95
C GLN A 42 22.42 -6.28 13.41
N ASN A 43 23.54 -6.62 14.04
CA ASN A 43 23.84 -6.23 15.42
C ASN A 43 23.99 -4.71 15.55
N PHE A 44 24.64 -4.08 14.58
CA PHE A 44 24.80 -2.63 14.53
C PHE A 44 23.45 -1.93 14.44
N MET A 45 22.50 -2.44 13.65
CA MET A 45 21.15 -1.87 13.51
C MET A 45 20.25 -2.14 14.73
N ALA A 46 20.36 -3.33 15.34
CA ALA A 46 19.52 -3.75 16.46
C ALA A 46 20.04 -3.35 17.86
N SER A 47 21.32 -2.95 17.97
CA SER A 47 21.94 -2.66 19.26
C SER A 47 21.23 -1.54 20.02
N LYS A 48 21.04 -1.74 21.33
CA LYS A 48 20.49 -0.75 22.28
C LYS A 48 21.58 0.03 23.01
N GLU A 49 22.84 -0.20 22.67
CA GLU A 49 23.98 0.46 23.29
C GLU A 49 24.01 1.95 22.92
N GLY A 50 24.19 2.82 23.92
CA GLY A 50 24.04 4.27 23.75
C GLY A 50 25.00 4.84 22.71
N SER A 51 26.26 4.37 22.71
CA SER A 51 27.27 4.79 21.75
C SER A 51 26.93 4.42 20.31
N ILE A 52 26.30 3.26 20.08
CA ILE A 52 25.87 2.80 18.76
C ILE A 52 24.63 3.55 18.29
N ILE A 53 23.68 3.82 19.20
CA ILE A 53 22.50 4.64 18.90
C ILE A 53 22.92 6.03 18.41
N ILE A 54 23.89 6.67 19.05
CA ILE A 54 24.41 7.98 18.63
C ILE A 54 24.94 7.93 17.19
N ARG A 55 25.74 6.90 16.87
CA ARG A 55 26.28 6.70 15.51
C ARG A 55 25.19 6.46 14.47
N ARG A 56 24.14 5.69 14.80
CA ARG A 56 22.99 5.51 13.89
C ARG A 56 22.20 6.80 13.68
N LYS A 57 21.98 7.59 14.74
CA LYS A 57 21.27 8.87 14.63
C LYS A 57 21.98 9.85 13.71
N GLN A 58 23.31 9.77 13.58
CA GLN A 58 24.06 10.58 12.62
C GLN A 58 23.65 10.32 11.17
N TRP A 59 23.08 9.15 10.84
CA TRP A 59 22.61 8.85 9.49
C TRP A 59 21.45 9.73 9.06
N ILE A 60 20.61 10.19 10.00
CA ILE A 60 19.43 11.04 9.75
C ILE A 60 19.76 12.50 10.15
N SER A 61 21.03 12.83 10.34
CA SER A 61 21.44 14.21 10.64
C SER A 61 21.51 15.05 9.35
N PRO A 62 21.46 16.38 9.43
CA PRO A 62 21.60 17.26 8.26
C PRO A 62 22.90 17.06 7.47
N THR A 63 23.97 16.59 8.13
CA THR A 63 25.25 16.24 7.53
C THR A 63 25.36 14.75 7.15
N GLY A 64 24.35 13.95 7.53
CA GLY A 64 24.22 12.53 7.22
C GLY A 64 23.51 12.27 5.90
N TRP A 65 22.87 11.10 5.80
CA TRP A 65 22.08 10.75 4.63
C TRP A 65 20.75 11.51 4.64
N LYS A 66 20.39 12.09 3.49
CA LYS A 66 19.08 12.75 3.30
C LYS A 66 17.91 11.76 3.45
N SER A 67 18.16 10.47 3.20
CA SER A 67 17.19 9.39 3.28
C SER A 67 17.91 8.05 3.40
N THR A 68 17.25 7.05 3.98
CA THR A 68 17.70 5.64 3.99
C THR A 68 17.41 4.90 2.69
N ARG A 69 16.76 5.55 1.71
CA ARG A 69 16.35 4.93 0.45
C ARG A 69 17.50 4.27 -0.31
N GLY A 70 18.67 4.91 -0.41
CA GLY A 70 19.80 4.33 -1.14
C GLY A 70 20.27 2.98 -0.56
N LEU A 71 20.22 2.82 0.76
CA LEU A 71 20.51 1.55 1.42
C LEU A 71 19.43 0.50 1.16
N LEU A 72 18.16 0.89 1.19
CA LEU A 72 17.05 -0.01 0.83
C LEU A 72 17.13 -0.45 -0.64
N ASP A 73 17.53 0.44 -1.54
CA ASP A 73 17.74 0.12 -2.95
C ASP A 73 18.89 -0.88 -3.13
N SER A 74 20.01 -0.73 -2.41
CA SER A 74 21.10 -1.71 -2.40
C SER A 74 20.67 -3.08 -1.85
N ILE A 75 19.85 -3.10 -0.80
CA ILE A 75 19.30 -4.36 -0.26
C ILE A 75 18.35 -5.00 -1.28
N LYS A 76 17.49 -4.20 -1.91
CA LYS A 76 16.58 -4.69 -2.95
C LYS A 76 17.35 -5.31 -4.12
N GLN A 77 18.41 -4.65 -4.60
CA GLN A 77 19.25 -5.20 -5.67
C GLN A 77 19.89 -6.54 -5.28
N LEU A 78 20.35 -6.68 -4.04
CA LEU A 78 20.87 -7.95 -3.53
C LEU A 78 19.81 -9.06 -3.50
N VAL A 79 18.56 -8.71 -3.17
CA VAL A 79 17.44 -9.66 -3.14
C VAL A 79 16.98 -10.04 -4.56
N ASP A 80 17.01 -9.08 -5.49
CA ASP A 80 16.53 -9.26 -6.86
C ASP A 80 17.48 -10.14 -7.71
N ASP A 81 18.71 -10.41 -7.24
CA ASP A 81 19.68 -11.31 -7.85
C ASP A 81 19.05 -12.69 -8.18
N GLU A 82 19.39 -13.24 -9.34
CA GLU A 82 18.77 -14.43 -9.94
C GLU A 82 18.84 -15.67 -9.04
N ASN A 83 19.82 -15.71 -8.13
CA ASN A 83 20.07 -16.87 -7.26
C ASN A 83 19.19 -16.94 -6.00
N THR A 84 18.21 -16.04 -5.84
CA THR A 84 17.52 -15.82 -4.54
C THR A 84 16.00 -15.74 -4.64
N ALA A 85 15.35 -16.74 -5.27
CA ALA A 85 13.89 -16.78 -5.42
C ALA A 85 13.11 -16.71 -4.09
N GLU A 86 13.53 -17.47 -3.06
CA GLU A 86 12.91 -17.44 -1.73
C GLU A 86 13.06 -16.07 -1.06
N ALA A 87 14.25 -15.47 -1.14
CA ALA A 87 14.50 -14.14 -0.57
C ALA A 87 13.66 -13.05 -1.26
N ARG A 88 13.39 -13.19 -2.56
CA ARG A 88 12.51 -12.30 -3.31
C ARG A 88 11.07 -12.38 -2.80
N HIS A 89 10.57 -13.60 -2.57
CA HIS A 89 9.25 -13.81 -2.01
C HIS A 89 9.13 -13.19 -0.61
N ASP A 90 10.08 -13.47 0.28
CA ASP A 90 10.10 -12.91 1.64
C ASP A 90 10.16 -11.38 1.65
N TRP A 91 10.93 -10.79 0.72
CA TRP A 91 10.99 -9.34 0.55
C TRP A 91 9.66 -8.76 0.08
N GLN A 92 9.00 -9.39 -0.89
CA GLN A 92 7.68 -8.95 -1.37
C GLN A 92 6.63 -9.02 -0.27
N GLU A 93 6.61 -10.11 0.50
CA GLU A 93 5.71 -10.27 1.65
C GLU A 93 5.98 -9.20 2.72
N TRP A 94 7.25 -8.92 3.02
CA TRP A 94 7.61 -7.85 3.94
C TRP A 94 7.14 -6.47 3.44
N VAL A 95 7.38 -6.14 2.16
CA VAL A 95 6.91 -4.88 1.55
C VAL A 95 5.40 -4.78 1.60
N LEU A 96 4.68 -5.88 1.34
CA LEU A 96 3.23 -5.94 1.43
C LEU A 96 2.74 -5.65 2.86
N GLN A 97 3.35 -6.25 3.88
CA GLN A 97 3.01 -6.00 5.28
C GLN A 97 3.21 -4.53 5.65
N GLN A 98 4.33 -3.93 5.25
CA GLN A 98 4.58 -2.50 5.47
C GLN A 98 3.55 -1.61 4.76
N ALA A 99 3.16 -1.97 3.52
CA ALA A 99 2.12 -1.25 2.79
C ALA A 99 0.75 -1.35 3.49
N ILE A 100 0.38 -2.53 3.99
CA ILE A 100 -0.86 -2.75 4.75
C ILE A 100 -0.88 -1.90 6.02
N GLU A 101 0.23 -1.85 6.77
CA GLU A 101 0.34 -1.01 7.97
C GLU A 101 0.12 0.47 7.66
N ILE A 102 0.77 0.99 6.61
CA ILE A 102 0.61 2.38 6.17
C ILE A 102 -0.86 2.64 5.79
N VAL A 103 -1.45 1.75 4.99
CA VAL A 103 -2.85 1.85 4.56
C VAL A 103 -3.80 1.89 5.76
N ASN A 104 -3.60 1.02 6.75
CA ASN A 104 -4.46 0.96 7.94
C ASN A 104 -4.35 2.20 8.84
N THR A 105 -3.23 2.93 8.77
CA THR A 105 -3.10 4.23 9.46
C THR A 105 -3.90 5.34 8.80
N GLN A 106 -4.15 5.22 7.49
CA GLN A 106 -4.93 6.17 6.71
C GLN A 106 -6.43 5.94 6.93
N LYS A 107 -7.16 7.02 7.23
CA LYS A 107 -8.58 6.94 7.57
C LYS A 107 -9.35 7.95 6.77
N THR A 108 -10.47 7.52 6.21
CA THR A 108 -11.43 8.45 5.65
C THR A 108 -12.03 9.35 6.73
N PRO A 109 -12.47 10.57 6.38
CA PRO A 109 -13.27 11.40 7.26
C PRO A 109 -14.53 10.67 7.72
N ARG A 110 -14.55 10.32 9.01
CA ARG A 110 -15.57 9.44 9.61
C ARG A 110 -16.86 10.18 9.97
N ARG A 111 -16.84 11.51 10.09
CA ARG A 111 -17.97 12.32 10.56
C ARG A 111 -18.15 13.56 9.70
N ASN A 112 -19.41 13.89 9.42
CA ASN A 112 -19.80 15.20 8.94
C ASN A 112 -19.56 16.24 10.04
N THR A 113 -18.60 17.15 9.84
CA THR A 113 -18.45 18.36 10.62
C THR A 113 -18.89 19.56 9.78
N ALA A 114 -19.02 20.74 10.42
CA ALA A 114 -19.31 21.98 9.71
C ALA A 114 -18.32 22.29 8.56
N THR A 115 -17.10 21.73 8.64
CA THR A 115 -16.01 21.99 7.69
C THR A 115 -15.63 20.80 6.81
N LYS A 116 -16.04 19.57 7.15
CA LYS A 116 -15.68 18.35 6.40
C LYS A 116 -16.87 17.41 6.32
N LYS A 117 -17.30 17.08 5.09
CA LYS A 117 -18.29 16.02 4.87
C LYS A 117 -17.63 14.64 5.07
N SER A 118 -18.40 13.66 5.53
CA SER A 118 -17.95 12.27 5.68
C SER A 118 -17.76 11.63 4.31
N ALA A 119 -16.88 10.63 4.25
CA ALA A 119 -16.77 9.78 3.05
C ALA A 119 -17.97 8.83 2.89
N TYR A 120 -18.72 8.57 3.97
CA TYR A 120 -19.93 7.77 3.91
C TYR A 120 -21.08 8.54 3.24
N VAL A 121 -21.73 7.89 2.29
CA VAL A 121 -22.88 8.41 1.53
C VAL A 121 -24.00 7.39 1.63
N ASN A 122 -25.20 7.85 1.98
CA ASN A 122 -26.38 6.99 2.03
C ASN A 122 -27.12 7.05 0.69
N ALA A 123 -27.29 5.89 0.03
CA ALA A 123 -27.93 5.78 -1.27
C ALA A 123 -29.39 6.28 -1.28
N THR A 124 -30.11 6.18 -0.16
CA THR A 124 -31.51 6.67 -0.08
C THR A 124 -31.62 8.18 0.07
N LYS A 125 -30.50 8.87 0.31
CA LYS A 125 -30.40 10.33 0.43
C LYS A 125 -29.48 10.93 -0.64
N LEU A 126 -29.32 10.21 -1.75
CA LEU A 126 -28.52 10.71 -2.86
C LEU A 126 -29.30 11.84 -3.54
N GLU A 127 -28.63 12.98 -3.71
CA GLU A 127 -29.14 14.09 -4.52
C GLU A 127 -28.48 14.06 -5.90
N ASP A 128 -29.13 14.59 -6.94
CA ASP A 128 -28.56 14.67 -8.30
C ASP A 128 -27.23 15.44 -8.33
N THR A 129 -27.04 16.36 -7.38
CA THR A 129 -25.80 17.13 -7.18
C THR A 129 -24.59 16.25 -6.82
N PHE A 130 -24.81 15.00 -6.41
CA PHE A 130 -23.76 14.05 -6.07
C PHE A 130 -22.85 13.70 -7.25
N PHE A 131 -23.44 13.59 -8.44
CA PHE A 131 -22.75 13.24 -9.69
C PHE A 131 -22.25 14.48 -10.45
N ASN A 132 -22.46 15.67 -9.90
CA ASN A 132 -21.87 16.87 -10.46
C ASN A 132 -20.34 16.81 -10.33
N GLY A 133 -19.62 17.14 -11.40
CA GLY A 133 -18.16 17.07 -11.44
C GLY A 133 -17.48 17.90 -10.33
N SER A 134 -18.08 18.99 -9.86
CA SER A 134 -17.52 19.76 -8.75
C SER A 134 -17.57 19.01 -7.41
N GLU A 135 -18.67 18.32 -7.11
CA GLU A 135 -18.81 17.54 -5.87
C GLU A 135 -18.00 16.24 -5.94
N GLU A 136 -17.87 15.64 -7.12
CA GLU A 136 -16.95 14.54 -7.37
C GLU A 136 -15.49 14.94 -7.11
N ASN A 137 -15.03 16.04 -7.72
CA ASN A 137 -13.67 16.54 -7.52
C ASN A 137 -13.38 16.85 -6.04
N ARG A 138 -14.37 17.43 -5.33
CA ARG A 138 -14.26 17.66 -3.89
C ARG A 138 -14.11 16.37 -3.09
N ARG A 139 -14.86 15.30 -3.45
CA ARG A 139 -14.75 13.98 -2.80
C ARG A 139 -13.39 13.33 -3.09
N ASN A 140 -12.92 13.40 -4.33
CA ASN A 140 -11.63 12.85 -4.73
C ASN A 140 -10.48 13.58 -4.04
N ALA A 141 -10.50 14.91 -3.97
CA ALA A 141 -9.51 15.69 -3.22
C ALA A 141 -9.49 15.29 -1.74
N MET A 142 -10.66 15.14 -1.12
CA MET A 142 -10.77 14.69 0.27
C MET A 142 -10.16 13.30 0.50
N LEU A 143 -10.33 12.37 -0.44
CA LEU A 143 -9.72 11.04 -0.38
C LEU A 143 -8.21 11.10 -0.60
N LYS A 144 -7.74 11.88 -1.58
CA LYS A 144 -6.30 12.11 -1.83
C LYS A 144 -5.58 12.70 -0.62
N ASP A 145 -6.22 13.62 0.10
CA ASP A 145 -5.65 14.25 1.30
C ASP A 145 -5.65 13.32 2.51
N SER A 146 -6.72 12.54 2.70
CA SER A 146 -6.88 11.67 3.87
C SER A 146 -6.20 10.30 3.73
N MET A 147 -6.08 9.80 2.51
CA MET A 147 -5.59 8.45 2.19
C MET A 147 -4.65 8.46 0.98
N ASN A 148 -3.67 9.37 0.98
CA ASN A 148 -2.77 9.58 -0.15
C ASN A 148 -2.03 8.32 -0.61
N PHE A 149 -1.58 7.48 0.34
CA PHE A 149 -0.80 6.29 0.01
C PHE A 149 -1.68 5.25 -0.68
N MET A 150 -2.86 4.96 -0.13
CA MET A 150 -3.83 4.06 -0.76
C MET A 150 -4.25 4.59 -2.13
N TRP A 151 -4.57 5.89 -2.22
CA TRP A 151 -4.95 6.51 -3.49
C TRP A 151 -3.88 6.28 -4.55
N ARG A 152 -2.63 6.62 -4.26
CA ARG A 152 -1.51 6.46 -5.20
C ARG A 152 -1.23 5.01 -5.57
N LEU A 153 -1.47 4.08 -4.64
CA LEU A 153 -1.30 2.64 -4.90
C LEU A 153 -2.35 2.13 -5.89
N ILE A 154 -3.61 2.54 -5.72
CA ILE A 154 -4.70 2.19 -6.65
C ILE A 154 -4.47 2.86 -8.01
N GLU A 155 -4.14 4.15 -8.02
CA GLU A 155 -3.84 4.93 -9.23
C GLU A 155 -2.73 4.25 -10.05
N ALA A 156 -1.61 3.91 -9.43
CA ALA A 156 -0.53 3.20 -10.11
C ALA A 156 -0.93 1.83 -10.66
N LYS A 157 -1.79 1.08 -9.94
CA LYS A 157 -2.28 -0.23 -10.41
C LYS A 157 -3.20 -0.10 -11.61
N LEU A 158 -4.08 0.90 -11.63
CA LEU A 158 -4.99 1.16 -12.74
C LEU A 158 -4.23 1.69 -13.96
N GLU A 159 -3.32 2.64 -13.79
CA GLU A 159 -2.47 3.18 -14.86
C GLU A 159 -1.65 2.09 -15.55
N TYR A 160 -1.07 1.16 -14.78
CA TYR A 160 -0.34 0.02 -15.34
C TYR A 160 -1.24 -0.86 -16.22
N SER A 161 -2.49 -1.11 -15.81
CA SER A 161 -3.44 -1.91 -16.59
C SER A 161 -3.80 -1.26 -17.92
N HIS A 162 -3.89 0.07 -17.96
CA HIS A 162 -4.16 0.81 -19.20
C HIS A 162 -2.95 0.82 -20.14
N HIS A 163 -1.73 0.88 -19.60
CA HIS A 163 -0.53 0.88 -20.43
C HIS A 163 -0.22 -0.51 -21.04
N ASP A 164 -0.45 -1.60 -20.30
CA ASP A 164 -0.23 -2.98 -20.80
C ASP A 164 -1.25 -3.38 -21.89
N GLN A 165 -2.47 -2.84 -21.84
CA GLN A 165 -3.48 -3.03 -22.89
C GLN A 165 -3.12 -2.25 -24.16
N LEU A 166 -2.66 -1.00 -24.04
CA LEU A 166 -2.24 -0.20 -25.19
C LEU A 166 -0.95 -0.70 -25.84
N SER A 167 -0.07 -1.40 -25.11
CA SER A 167 1.17 -1.95 -25.67
C SER A 167 1.01 -3.31 -26.35
N LYS A 168 -0.13 -3.99 -26.19
CA LYS A 168 -0.41 -5.28 -26.87
C LYS A 168 -1.12 -5.13 -28.21
N ASP A 169 -1.61 -3.94 -28.53
CA ASP A 169 -2.39 -3.67 -29.74
C ASP A 169 -1.56 -3.07 -30.89
N PHE A 170 -0.23 -2.98 -30.78
CA PHE A 170 0.65 -2.39 -31.80
C PHE A 170 1.85 -3.26 -32.22
N ASP A 171 1.69 -4.58 -32.22
CA ASP A 171 2.57 -5.48 -32.99
C ASP A 171 1.72 -6.33 -33.92
N THR A 172 1.12 -5.72 -34.94
CA THR A 172 0.70 -6.43 -36.16
C THR A 172 0.96 -5.51 -37.35
N ASP A 173 2.02 -5.84 -38.07
CA ASP A 173 2.34 -5.28 -39.39
C ASP A 173 1.16 -5.48 -40.36
N GLU A 174 0.77 -4.39 -41.02
CA GLU A 174 0.20 -4.28 -42.37
C GLU A 174 -0.76 -5.38 -42.91
N ALA A 175 -2.06 -5.05 -42.98
CA ALA A 175 -2.83 -5.07 -44.24
C ALA A 175 -4.27 -4.51 -44.09
N ASP A 176 -4.54 -3.44 -44.85
CA ASP A 176 -5.80 -2.97 -45.49
C ASP A 176 -7.07 -2.65 -44.65
N PRO A 177 -7.80 -1.53 -44.93
CA PRO A 177 -8.91 -1.06 -44.14
C PRO A 177 -10.24 -1.50 -44.74
N GLU A 178 -10.97 -2.42 -44.10
CA GLU A 178 -12.42 -2.48 -44.27
C GLU A 178 -13.17 -2.47 -42.94
N ASP A 179 -14.08 -1.50 -42.91
CA ASP A 179 -15.17 -1.24 -41.99
C ASP A 179 -15.84 -2.51 -41.46
N SER A 180 -15.89 -2.65 -40.13
CA SER A 180 -16.84 -3.57 -39.52
C SER A 180 -17.20 -3.08 -38.12
N SER A 181 -18.26 -2.27 -38.06
CA SER A 181 -19.06 -2.06 -36.86
C SER A 181 -19.49 -3.42 -36.30
N SER A 182 -18.93 -3.85 -35.17
CA SER A 182 -19.43 -5.03 -34.47
C SER A 182 -20.51 -4.61 -33.47
N ASP A 183 -21.74 -4.83 -33.91
CA ASP A 183 -22.98 -4.84 -33.15
C ASP A 183 -22.85 -5.78 -31.93
N PHE A 184 -23.07 -5.26 -30.72
CA PHE A 184 -23.11 -6.05 -29.49
C PHE A 184 -24.57 -6.45 -29.21
N GLU A 185 -25.00 -7.54 -29.83
CA GLU A 185 -26.26 -8.23 -29.50
C GLU A 185 -25.99 -9.24 -28.38
N GLY A 186 -26.27 -8.83 -27.13
CA GLY A 186 -26.26 -9.72 -25.98
C GLY A 186 -27.62 -10.42 -25.85
N GLU A 187 -27.69 -11.71 -26.19
CA GLU A 187 -28.85 -12.56 -25.96
C GLU A 187 -29.19 -12.64 -24.46
N PHE A 188 -30.38 -12.15 -24.10
CA PHE A 188 -31.00 -12.32 -22.78
C PHE A 188 -31.99 -13.46 -22.86
N GLU A 189 -31.64 -14.62 -22.30
CA GLU A 189 -32.58 -15.74 -22.15
C GLU A 189 -33.66 -15.38 -21.11
N ASN A 190 -34.84 -15.02 -21.60
CA ASN A 190 -36.07 -15.01 -20.82
C ASN A 190 -36.58 -16.45 -20.69
N GLU A 191 -36.38 -17.08 -19.53
CA GLU A 191 -37.07 -18.31 -19.17
C GLU A 191 -38.55 -17.96 -18.89
N LEU A 192 -39.41 -18.24 -19.88
CA LEU A 192 -40.87 -18.11 -19.79
C LEU A 192 -41.45 -19.22 -18.92
N ASP A 193 -42.20 -18.81 -17.90
CA ASP A 193 -42.99 -19.65 -16.99
C ASP A 193 -43.89 -20.66 -17.72
N ASP A 194 -43.73 -21.96 -17.39
CA ASP A 194 -44.65 -23.04 -17.73
C ASP A 194 -45.72 -23.17 -16.60
N PRO A 195 -47.01 -22.92 -16.87
CA PRO A 195 -48.02 -22.74 -15.81
C PRO A 195 -48.60 -24.03 -15.18
N ASP A 196 -48.08 -25.24 -15.47
CA ASP A 196 -48.73 -26.49 -15.04
C ASP A 196 -47.90 -27.42 -14.12
N LYS A 197 -47.11 -26.87 -13.17
CA LYS A 197 -46.46 -27.68 -12.13
C LYS A 197 -46.99 -27.44 -10.71
N ASP A 198 -47.68 -28.47 -10.20
CA ASP A 198 -48.27 -28.65 -8.87
C ASP A 198 -47.29 -28.33 -7.70
N PRO A 199 -47.65 -27.50 -6.71
CA PRO A 199 -46.74 -27.03 -5.68
C PRO A 199 -46.75 -27.92 -4.43
N THR A 200 -45.99 -29.01 -4.44
CA THR A 200 -45.57 -29.67 -3.20
C THR A 200 -44.21 -30.33 -3.34
N GLU A 201 -43.13 -29.60 -3.02
CA GLU A 201 -42.05 -30.13 -2.18
C GLU A 201 -41.12 -29.01 -1.70
N HIS A 202 -40.92 -28.98 -0.38
CA HIS A 202 -40.00 -28.09 0.32
C HIS A 202 -38.55 -28.44 0.00
N VAL A 203 -37.77 -27.46 -0.45
CA VAL A 203 -36.31 -27.44 -0.20
C VAL A 203 -35.99 -26.25 0.70
N GLU A 204 -35.64 -26.57 1.94
CA GLU A 204 -35.29 -25.63 2.99
C GLU A 204 -33.97 -24.92 2.70
N GLY A 205 -34.03 -23.59 2.51
CA GLY A 205 -32.88 -22.69 2.55
C GLY A 205 -33.14 -21.53 3.51
N ARG A 206 -33.35 -21.82 4.81
CA ARG A 206 -33.71 -20.80 5.81
C ARG A 206 -32.49 -19.97 6.24
N ILE A 207 -32.24 -18.86 5.54
CA ILE A 207 -31.35 -17.79 6.00
C ILE A 207 -31.99 -17.12 7.23
N LYS A 208 -31.41 -17.34 8.42
CA LYS A 208 -31.89 -16.74 9.68
C LYS A 208 -31.32 -15.33 9.85
N PHE A 209 -32.13 -14.32 9.54
CA PHE A 209 -31.86 -12.94 9.96
C PHE A 209 -32.11 -12.79 11.47
N ARG A 210 -31.07 -12.43 12.24
CA ARG A 210 -31.21 -12.05 13.65
C ARG A 210 -31.89 -10.67 13.74
N LYS A 211 -33.17 -10.66 14.10
CA LYS A 211 -33.92 -9.46 14.49
C LYS A 211 -33.68 -9.20 15.98
N THR A 212 -32.87 -8.21 16.32
CA THR A 212 -32.82 -7.68 17.69
C THR A 212 -33.99 -6.70 17.87
N GLY A 213 -35.07 -7.18 18.47
CA GLY A 213 -36.21 -6.34 18.85
C GLY A 213 -35.93 -5.56 20.14
N SER A 214 -36.27 -4.27 20.13
CA SER A 214 -36.47 -3.50 21.35
C SER A 214 -37.63 -4.07 22.18
N LYS A 215 -37.46 -4.18 23.48
CA LYS A 215 -38.54 -3.93 24.44
C LYS A 215 -37.97 -3.34 25.72
N LYS A 216 -38.56 -2.20 26.11
CA LYS A 216 -38.45 -1.58 27.44
C LYS A 216 -39.10 -2.54 28.45
N ASP A 217 -38.56 -2.58 29.67
CA ASP A 217 -39.36 -2.44 30.87
C ASP A 217 -38.48 -1.99 32.05
N SER A 218 -39.10 -1.17 32.88
CA SER A 218 -38.62 -0.48 34.07
C SER A 218 -38.26 -1.41 35.23
N SER A 219 -37.20 -1.11 35.97
CA SER A 219 -37.18 -1.26 37.42
C SER A 219 -36.10 -0.37 38.04
N SER A 220 -36.48 0.27 39.14
CA SER A 220 -35.70 1.14 40.01
C SER A 220 -34.41 0.49 40.51
N ASP A 221 -33.33 1.28 40.57
CA ASP A 221 -32.58 1.47 41.81
C ASP A 221 -31.63 2.67 41.70
N VAL A 222 -31.88 3.63 42.59
CA VAL A 222 -31.03 4.80 42.83
C VAL A 222 -29.93 4.34 43.79
N LYS A 223 -28.67 4.51 43.39
CA LYS A 223 -27.54 4.76 44.31
C LYS A 223 -26.40 5.46 43.56
N GLU A 224 -26.43 6.77 43.73
CA GLU A 224 -25.33 7.71 43.77
C GLU A 224 -24.01 7.07 44.28
N ILE A 225 -22.86 7.44 43.69
CA ILE A 225 -21.60 7.85 44.36
C ILE A 225 -20.56 8.22 43.27
N GLY A 226 -20.10 9.48 43.32
CA GLY A 226 -18.67 9.81 43.26
C GLY A 226 -18.03 10.12 41.90
N LEU A 227 -18.15 11.38 41.46
CA LEU A 227 -17.10 12.01 40.66
C LEU A 227 -15.80 12.09 41.50
N ILE A 228 -14.69 11.55 40.98
CA ILE A 228 -13.35 11.92 41.43
C ILE A 228 -12.70 12.66 40.28
N ALA A 229 -12.60 13.98 40.43
CA ALA A 229 -11.73 14.84 39.65
C ALA A 229 -10.28 14.57 40.07
N CYS A 230 -9.40 14.31 39.10
CA CYS A 230 -7.96 14.34 39.33
C CYS A 230 -7.51 15.80 39.40
N ASP A 231 -7.15 16.22 40.61
CA ASP A 231 -6.46 17.48 40.88
C ASP A 231 -4.98 17.34 40.49
N CYS A 232 -4.52 18.15 39.54
CA CYS A 232 -3.10 18.31 39.23
C CYS A 232 -2.59 19.54 39.99
N SER A 233 -1.90 19.32 41.11
CA SER A 233 -1.11 20.35 41.78
C SER A 233 0.32 20.41 41.22
N ARG A 234 0.81 21.65 41.22
CA ARG A 234 2.12 22.20 40.81
C ARG A 234 3.35 21.33 41.05
#